data_AF-A0A7S3WRP9-F1
#
_entry.id   AF-A0A7S3WRP9-F1
#
_cell.length_a   1.000
_cell.length_b   1.000
_cell.length_c   1.000
_cell.angle_alpha   90.00
_cell.angle_beta   90.00
_cell.angle_gamma   90.00
#
_symmetry.space_group_name_H-M   'P 1'
#
loop_
_entity.id
_entity.type
_entity.pdbx_description
1 polymer ?
#
loop_
_entity_poly.entity_id
_entity_poly.type
_entity_poly.pdbx_seq_one_letter_code
_entity_poly.pdbx_strand_id
1 'polypeptide(L)'
;LGVRRGGALRWVANAAVDILCASHTLQHTGEHLVLPIVEEFLTPWLQLVSHSHTPRLMWKNMMGCGMKGFSKTRWWSRWEVMKDLAVNFGELHAFVNKLIEDNVGGATTQALHAVLSTKEDQLQLELALAMDMEVLCTTTYKMEGDGLEILLIHDALEDLRLRGRMLGTEAAHLPNASAILRAKARITIGMATMEYYEAPHHTWFEGKILALGHNSWTIGYPDGSTLVVNTEREIRAAVDVRALPEWQPLLAQVNGAFTYLEARLTDNCAATYGCKEQHRITGLLRAFNPAFAHGKVDALWVQRLASLPCFGCIPHVDALLLQEMPSYLNACQGVQVDVADPQAFATQVLSWWASNHTRFPTWAEAARIAMCLTPNSASCERVFSLLACMFGSLRSTSLADQVETSVMLRYNRNKRDGGC
;
A
#
# COMPACT_ATOMS: atom_id res chain seq x y z
N LEU A 1 -8.97 32.73 42.72
CA LEU A 1 -8.53 31.83 41.63
C LEU A 1 -9.72 30.97 41.20
N GLY A 2 -10.62 31.55 40.40
CA GLY A 2 -11.84 30.89 39.95
C GLY A 2 -11.56 30.08 38.68
N VAL A 3 -11.71 28.77 38.78
CA VAL A 3 -11.46 27.80 37.70
C VAL A 3 -12.64 27.82 36.71
N ARG A 4 -12.42 28.35 35.50
CA ARG A 4 -13.33 28.17 34.34
C ARG A 4 -13.13 26.78 33.72
N ARG A 5 -13.58 25.72 34.41
CA ARG A 5 -13.68 24.34 33.87
C ARG A 5 -14.97 24.21 33.05
N GLY A 6 -14.91 24.62 31.78
CA GLY A 6 -16.05 24.48 30.86
C GLY A 6 -15.80 25.00 29.44
N GLY A 7 -14.78 25.84 29.25
CA GLY A 7 -14.43 26.39 27.94
C GLY A 7 -13.55 25.48 27.06
N ALA A 8 -12.58 24.77 27.65
CA ALA A 8 -11.55 24.06 26.89
C ALA A 8 -12.11 22.89 26.06
N LEU A 9 -12.98 22.05 26.62
CA LEU A 9 -13.59 20.92 25.92
C LEU A 9 -14.55 21.34 24.80
N ARG A 10 -15.28 22.46 25.00
CA ARG A 10 -16.20 23.00 23.98
C ARG A 10 -15.46 23.62 22.78
N TRP A 11 -14.23 24.07 23.00
CA TRP A 11 -13.38 24.65 21.96
C TRP A 11 -12.68 23.56 21.12
N VAL A 12 -12.21 22.48 21.76
CA VAL A 12 -11.65 21.31 21.08
C VAL A 12 -12.68 20.63 20.15
N ALA A 13 -13.96 20.62 20.52
CA ALA A 13 -15.02 20.01 19.70
C ALA A 13 -15.39 20.83 18.44
N ASN A 14 -15.25 22.15 18.44
CA ASN A 14 -15.61 23.01 17.30
C ASN A 14 -14.49 23.15 16.25
N ALA A 15 -13.25 22.78 16.60
CA ALA A 15 -12.09 22.75 15.68
C ALA A 15 -11.70 21.31 15.30
N ALA A 16 -12.52 20.32 15.66
CA ALA A 16 -12.26 18.92 15.36
C ALA A 16 -12.40 18.66 13.86
N VAL A 17 -11.32 18.17 13.25
CA VAL A 17 -11.31 17.65 11.88
C VAL A 17 -11.37 16.14 11.98
N ASP A 18 -12.38 15.54 11.38
CA ASP A 18 -12.44 14.08 11.26
C ASP A 18 -11.51 13.62 10.13
N ILE A 19 -10.56 12.76 10.46
CA ILE A 19 -9.59 12.17 9.54
C ILE A 19 -9.80 10.66 9.60
N LEU A 20 -10.31 10.10 8.50
CA LEU A 20 -10.48 8.67 8.38
C LEU A 20 -9.12 7.97 8.35
N CYS A 21 -9.07 6.76 8.89
CA CYS A 21 -7.87 5.95 8.85
C CYS A 21 -7.54 5.55 7.40
N ALA A 22 -6.45 6.10 6.87
CA ALA A 22 -5.96 5.81 5.53
C ALA A 22 -5.57 4.33 5.39
N SER A 23 -4.90 3.76 6.40
CA SER A 23 -4.53 2.34 6.40
C SER A 23 -5.75 1.42 6.35
N HIS A 24 -6.84 1.78 7.03
CA HIS A 24 -8.11 1.04 6.94
C HIS A 24 -8.75 1.18 5.55
N THR A 25 -8.68 2.37 4.95
CA THR A 25 -9.15 2.60 3.58
C THR A 25 -8.38 1.75 2.57
N LEU A 26 -7.05 1.66 2.71
CA LEU A 26 -6.20 0.85 1.86
C LEU A 26 -6.40 -0.65 2.08
N GLN A 27 -6.57 -1.10 3.32
CA GLN A 27 -6.97 -2.48 3.62
C GLN A 27 -8.26 -2.86 2.87
N HIS A 28 -9.31 -2.04 3.00
CA HIS A 28 -10.57 -2.28 2.29
C HIS A 28 -10.41 -2.20 0.77
N THR A 29 -9.51 -1.35 0.27
CA THR A 29 -9.15 -1.31 -1.16
C THR A 29 -8.66 -2.68 -1.62
N GLY A 30 -7.81 -3.36 -0.82
CA GLY A 30 -7.37 -4.72 -1.09
C GLY A 30 -8.48 -5.78 -1.04
N GLU A 31 -9.53 -5.58 -0.25
CA GLU A 31 -10.69 -6.50 -0.18
C GLU A 31 -11.56 -6.47 -1.44
N HIS A 32 -11.40 -5.44 -2.28
CA HIS A 32 -12.04 -5.33 -3.59
C HIS A 32 -11.25 -6.00 -4.73
N LEU A 33 -10.16 -6.71 -4.41
CA LEU A 33 -9.51 -7.63 -5.34
C LEU A 33 -10.36 -8.89 -5.49
N VAL A 34 -10.69 -9.29 -6.72
CA VAL A 34 -11.55 -10.43 -7.02
C VAL A 34 -10.70 -11.60 -7.53
N LEU A 35 -10.19 -12.42 -6.60
CA LEU A 35 -9.29 -13.55 -6.88
C LEU A 35 -9.95 -14.89 -6.52
N PRO A 36 -10.96 -15.34 -7.29
CA PRO A 36 -11.82 -16.46 -6.89
C PRO A 36 -11.10 -17.80 -6.74
N ILE A 37 -10.08 -18.09 -7.54
CA ILE A 37 -9.33 -19.35 -7.45
C ILE A 37 -8.39 -19.32 -6.24
N VAL A 38 -7.78 -18.17 -5.96
CA VAL A 38 -7.04 -17.97 -4.71
C VAL A 38 -7.98 -18.10 -3.52
N GLU A 39 -9.19 -17.54 -3.54
CA GLU A 39 -10.18 -17.69 -2.46
C GLU A 39 -10.58 -19.17 -2.22
N GLU A 40 -10.78 -19.92 -3.30
CA GLU A 40 -11.09 -21.35 -3.28
C GLU A 40 -9.96 -22.18 -2.66
N PHE A 41 -8.70 -21.82 -2.94
CA PHE A 41 -7.52 -22.46 -2.35
C PHE A 41 -7.25 -22.01 -0.91
N LEU A 42 -7.35 -20.70 -0.63
CA LEU A 42 -6.95 -20.11 0.64
C LEU A 42 -7.90 -20.49 1.77
N THR A 43 -9.19 -20.69 1.48
CA THR A 43 -10.17 -21.09 2.49
C THR A 43 -9.80 -22.41 3.19
N PRO A 44 -9.62 -23.55 2.48
CA PRO A 44 -9.15 -24.78 3.10
C PRO A 44 -7.72 -24.66 3.65
N TRP A 45 -6.84 -23.88 3.01
CA TRP A 45 -5.49 -23.64 3.52
C TRP A 45 -5.51 -23.04 4.93
N LEU A 46 -6.28 -21.98 5.13
CA LEU A 46 -6.38 -21.31 6.43
C LEU A 46 -7.02 -22.18 7.49
N GLN A 47 -8.02 -23.01 7.13
CA GLN A 47 -8.60 -24.01 8.03
C GLN A 47 -7.57 -25.04 8.49
N LEU A 48 -6.73 -25.52 7.56
CA LEU A 48 -5.67 -26.47 7.85
C LEU A 48 -4.65 -25.88 8.84
N VAL A 49 -4.24 -24.64 8.62
CA VAL A 49 -3.24 -23.92 9.43
C VAL A 49 -3.79 -23.51 10.80
N SER A 50 -5.06 -23.12 10.91
CA SER A 50 -5.65 -22.66 12.16
C SER A 50 -5.92 -23.80 13.15
N HIS A 51 -6.33 -24.97 12.66
CA HIS A 51 -6.88 -26.03 13.50
C HIS A 51 -5.92 -27.18 13.80
N SER A 52 -4.79 -27.32 13.08
CA SER A 52 -3.85 -28.42 13.29
C SER A 52 -2.39 -27.99 13.40
N HIS A 53 -1.68 -28.55 14.37
CA HIS A 53 -0.23 -28.36 14.50
C HIS A 53 0.54 -29.19 13.45
N THR A 54 0.04 -30.35 13.06
CA THR A 54 0.75 -31.29 12.20
C THR A 54 1.12 -30.68 10.84
N PRO A 55 0.20 -30.06 10.07
CA PRO A 55 0.51 -29.40 8.81
C PRO A 55 1.57 -28.30 8.96
N ARG A 56 1.49 -27.50 10.03
CA ARG A 56 2.45 -26.42 10.31
C ARG A 56 3.86 -26.95 10.56
N LEU A 57 3.97 -28.06 11.29
CA LEU A 57 5.26 -28.72 11.53
C LEU A 57 5.81 -29.35 10.25
N MET A 58 4.95 -30.01 9.46
CA MET A 58 5.33 -30.59 8.17
C MET A 58 5.84 -29.51 7.21
N TRP A 59 5.14 -28.40 7.10
CA TRP A 59 5.58 -27.24 6.31
C TRP A 59 6.91 -26.72 6.80
N LYS A 60 7.07 -26.51 8.11
CA LYS A 60 8.34 -26.04 8.68
C LYS A 60 9.50 -27.00 8.40
N ASN A 61 9.26 -28.30 8.45
CA ASN A 61 10.28 -29.31 8.15
C ASN A 61 10.63 -29.35 6.65
N MET A 62 9.69 -29.02 5.77
CA MET A 62 9.89 -28.98 4.33
C MET A 62 10.57 -27.67 3.88
N MET A 63 10.12 -26.54 4.41
CA MET A 63 10.49 -25.20 3.93
C MET A 63 11.53 -24.48 4.82
N GLY A 64 11.82 -25.01 6.01
CA GLY A 64 12.71 -24.39 7.01
C GLY A 64 12.10 -23.22 7.77
N CYS A 65 10.97 -22.66 7.32
CA CYS A 65 10.26 -21.54 7.95
C CYS A 65 8.83 -21.92 8.35
N GLY A 66 8.28 -21.22 9.34
CA GLY A 66 6.89 -21.43 9.75
C GLY A 66 5.90 -20.82 8.77
N MET A 67 4.75 -21.47 8.57
CA MET A 67 3.66 -20.95 7.74
C MET A 67 3.21 -19.57 8.20
N LYS A 68 2.92 -18.68 7.25
CA LYS A 68 2.25 -17.40 7.57
C LYS A 68 0.82 -17.65 8.05
N GLY A 69 0.42 -16.91 9.08
CA GLY A 69 -0.89 -17.01 9.71
C GLY A 69 -1.80 -15.87 9.31
N PHE A 70 -3.09 -16.16 9.17
CA PHE A 70 -4.12 -15.14 9.00
C PHE A 70 -4.54 -14.53 10.34
N SER A 71 -4.81 -13.24 10.34
CA SER A 71 -5.35 -12.51 11.48
C SER A 71 -6.51 -11.63 11.03
N LYS A 72 -7.64 -11.73 11.74
CA LYS A 72 -8.81 -10.88 11.50
C LYS A 72 -8.56 -9.41 11.86
N THR A 73 -7.59 -9.14 12.72
CA THR A 73 -7.30 -7.78 13.22
C THR A 73 -6.13 -7.13 12.52
N ARG A 74 -5.19 -7.91 11.99
CA ARG A 74 -4.01 -7.37 11.31
C ARG A 74 -4.29 -7.19 9.82
N TRP A 75 -4.20 -5.93 9.36
CA TRP A 75 -4.30 -5.59 7.95
C TRP A 75 -3.27 -6.36 7.11
N TRP A 76 -3.71 -6.73 5.90
CA TRP A 76 -2.96 -7.46 4.89
C TRP A 76 -2.43 -8.85 5.30
N SER A 77 -2.78 -9.38 6.47
CA SER A 77 -2.35 -10.73 6.89
C SER A 77 -2.79 -11.82 5.90
N ARG A 78 -3.93 -11.63 5.21
CA ARG A 78 -4.38 -12.50 4.12
C ARG A 78 -3.41 -12.48 2.93
N TRP A 79 -2.97 -11.29 2.52
CA TRP A 79 -2.01 -11.12 1.44
C TRP A 79 -0.63 -11.68 1.80
N GLU A 80 -0.20 -11.60 3.07
CA GLU A 80 1.05 -12.25 3.49
C GLU A 80 1.02 -13.77 3.31
N VAL A 81 -0.14 -14.40 3.54
CA VAL A 81 -0.32 -15.84 3.24
C VAL A 81 -0.27 -16.08 1.73
N MET A 82 -0.93 -15.22 0.92
CA MET A 82 -0.84 -15.31 -0.55
C MET A 82 0.62 -15.17 -1.03
N LYS A 83 1.41 -14.27 -0.45
CA LYS A 83 2.83 -14.11 -0.76
C LYS A 83 3.65 -15.34 -0.40
N ASP A 84 3.42 -15.93 0.77
CA ASP A 84 4.08 -17.17 1.19
C ASP A 84 3.75 -18.32 0.22
N LEU A 85 2.50 -18.42 -0.22
CA LEU A 85 2.08 -19.40 -1.23
C LEU A 85 2.70 -19.14 -2.61
N ALA A 86 2.76 -17.89 -3.06
CA ALA A 86 3.33 -17.51 -4.35
C ALA A 86 4.84 -17.80 -4.42
N VAL A 87 5.58 -17.45 -3.35
CA VAL A 87 7.04 -17.70 -3.26
C VAL A 87 7.35 -19.19 -3.25
N ASN A 88 6.50 -19.99 -2.60
CA ASN A 88 6.71 -21.43 -2.44
C ASN A 88 5.82 -22.25 -3.39
N PHE A 89 5.36 -21.66 -4.49
CA PHE A 89 4.34 -22.28 -5.36
C PHE A 89 4.77 -23.66 -5.88
N GLY A 90 6.04 -23.82 -6.25
CA GLY A 90 6.60 -25.09 -6.75
C GLY A 90 6.57 -26.24 -5.73
N GLU A 91 6.50 -25.93 -4.44
CA GLU A 91 6.49 -26.93 -3.36
C GLU A 91 5.07 -27.33 -2.94
N LEU A 92 4.03 -26.64 -3.42
CA LEU A 92 2.65 -26.85 -2.98
C LEU A 92 2.14 -28.26 -3.30
N HIS A 93 2.46 -28.79 -4.48
CA HIS A 93 2.11 -30.17 -4.86
C HIS A 93 2.76 -31.19 -3.93
N ALA A 94 4.07 -31.07 -3.68
CA ALA A 94 4.80 -31.97 -2.80
C ALA A 94 4.25 -31.93 -1.37
N PHE A 95 3.93 -30.73 -0.87
CA PHE A 95 3.35 -30.55 0.45
C PHE A 95 1.95 -31.18 0.56
N VAL A 96 1.05 -30.89 -0.39
CA VAL A 96 -0.32 -31.40 -0.36
C VAL A 96 -0.36 -32.93 -0.55
N ASN A 97 0.47 -33.48 -1.44
CA ASN A 97 0.57 -34.93 -1.62
C ASN A 97 1.05 -35.63 -0.35
N LYS A 98 2.04 -35.05 0.33
CA LYS A 98 2.51 -35.58 1.62
C LYS A 98 1.43 -35.56 2.70
N LEU A 99 0.58 -34.53 2.74
CA LEU A 99 -0.57 -34.49 3.64
C LEU A 99 -1.58 -35.61 3.33
N ILE A 100 -1.78 -35.94 2.05
CA ILE A 100 -2.64 -37.05 1.63
C ILE A 100 -2.04 -38.38 2.07
N GLU A 101 -0.75 -38.61 1.80
CA GLU A 101 -0.02 -39.83 2.19
C GLU A 101 -0.09 -40.06 3.70
N ASP A 102 0.11 -39.01 4.50
CA ASP A 102 0.08 -39.07 5.96
C ASP A 102 -1.35 -39.00 6.54
N ASN A 103 -2.40 -38.99 5.69
CA ASN A 103 -3.81 -38.88 6.07
C ASN A 103 -4.14 -37.66 6.97
N VAL A 104 -3.49 -36.53 6.71
CA VAL A 104 -3.67 -35.29 7.46
C VAL A 104 -4.69 -34.39 6.76
N GLY A 105 -5.66 -33.86 7.50
CA GLY A 105 -6.60 -32.82 7.05
C GLY A 105 -7.81 -33.30 6.24
N GLY A 106 -7.86 -34.57 5.83
CA GLY A 106 -9.05 -35.20 5.22
C GLY A 106 -9.63 -34.38 4.06
N ALA A 107 -10.89 -33.97 4.19
CA ALA A 107 -11.61 -33.20 3.17
C ALA A 107 -10.93 -31.86 2.82
N THR A 108 -10.31 -31.20 3.79
CA THR A 108 -9.60 -29.92 3.58
C THR A 108 -8.40 -30.10 2.65
N THR A 109 -7.62 -31.17 2.87
CA THR A 109 -6.46 -31.50 2.01
C THR A 109 -6.90 -31.92 0.61
N GLN A 110 -7.99 -32.68 0.51
CA GLN A 110 -8.57 -33.07 -0.79
C GLN A 110 -9.05 -31.85 -1.59
N ALA A 111 -9.63 -30.84 -0.93
CA ALA A 111 -10.01 -29.59 -1.58
C ALA A 111 -8.80 -28.82 -2.14
N LEU A 112 -7.69 -28.74 -1.39
CA LEU A 112 -6.44 -28.13 -1.86
C LEU A 112 -5.89 -28.87 -3.08
N HIS A 113 -5.85 -30.20 -3.01
CA HIS A 113 -5.38 -31.05 -4.10
C HIS A 113 -6.25 -30.89 -5.36
N ALA A 114 -7.57 -30.77 -5.21
CA ALA A 114 -8.48 -30.57 -6.33
C ALA A 114 -8.18 -29.27 -7.09
N VAL A 115 -7.92 -28.17 -6.39
CA VAL A 115 -7.53 -26.90 -7.02
C VAL A 115 -6.18 -27.04 -7.72
N LEU A 116 -5.17 -27.61 -7.07
CA LEU A 116 -3.85 -27.85 -7.69
C LEU A 116 -3.91 -28.80 -8.89
N SER A 117 -4.87 -29.71 -8.95
CA SER A 117 -4.99 -30.66 -10.06
C SER A 117 -5.78 -30.11 -11.25
N THR A 118 -6.69 -29.16 -11.01
CA THR A 118 -7.68 -28.74 -12.03
C THR A 118 -7.57 -27.27 -12.42
N LYS A 119 -6.96 -26.44 -11.58
CA LYS A 119 -6.93 -24.97 -11.69
C LYS A 119 -5.56 -24.38 -11.35
N GLU A 120 -4.49 -25.18 -11.42
CA GLU A 120 -3.13 -24.75 -11.10
C GLU A 120 -2.73 -23.48 -11.85
N ASP A 121 -3.07 -23.43 -13.14
CA ASP A 121 -2.67 -22.32 -13.98
C ASP A 121 -3.31 -21.00 -13.57
N GLN A 122 -4.61 -21.05 -13.25
CA GLN A 122 -5.36 -19.90 -12.78
C GLN A 122 -4.94 -19.52 -11.36
N LEU A 123 -4.66 -20.48 -10.49
CA LEU A 123 -4.16 -20.22 -9.13
C LEU A 123 -2.82 -19.47 -9.19
N GLN A 124 -1.88 -19.94 -10.01
CA GLN A 124 -0.58 -19.28 -10.16
C GLN A 124 -0.73 -17.86 -10.69
N LEU A 125 -1.63 -17.65 -11.65
CA LEU A 125 -1.88 -16.37 -12.28
C LEU A 125 -2.53 -15.36 -11.31
N GLU A 126 -3.52 -15.79 -10.52
CA GLU A 126 -4.14 -14.94 -9.51
C GLU A 126 -3.20 -14.63 -8.33
N LEU A 127 -2.33 -15.58 -7.94
CA LEU A 127 -1.27 -15.31 -6.96
C LEU A 127 -0.26 -14.28 -7.50
N ALA A 128 0.13 -14.39 -8.77
CA ALA A 128 0.99 -13.40 -9.42
C ALA A 128 0.31 -12.01 -9.47
N LEU A 129 -0.99 -11.97 -9.76
CA LEU A 129 -1.77 -10.74 -9.73
C LEU A 129 -1.84 -10.12 -8.33
N ALA A 130 -1.97 -10.94 -7.28
CA ALA A 130 -1.89 -10.47 -5.90
C ALA A 130 -0.50 -9.88 -5.56
N MET A 131 0.59 -10.41 -6.13
CA MET A 131 1.93 -9.86 -5.95
C MET A 131 2.09 -8.52 -6.68
N ASP A 132 1.50 -8.37 -7.87
CA ASP A 132 1.49 -7.08 -8.56
C ASP A 132 0.81 -5.98 -7.72
N MET A 133 -0.13 -6.35 -6.84
CA MET A 133 -0.83 -5.45 -5.91
C MET A 133 -0.10 -5.21 -4.58
N GLU A 134 1.13 -5.70 -4.40
CA GLU A 134 1.96 -5.49 -3.19
C GLU A 134 2.09 -4.01 -2.80
N VAL A 135 1.99 -3.10 -3.77
CA VAL A 135 2.01 -1.65 -3.53
C VAL A 135 0.92 -1.19 -2.57
N LEU A 136 -0.27 -1.80 -2.58
CA LEU A 136 -1.35 -1.44 -1.66
C LEU A 136 -0.99 -1.83 -0.21
N CYS A 137 -0.42 -3.02 -0.04
CA CYS A 137 0.06 -3.54 1.25
C CYS A 137 1.21 -2.70 1.80
N THR A 138 2.26 -2.50 1.00
CA THR A 138 3.44 -1.73 1.40
C THR A 138 3.11 -0.26 1.68
N THR A 139 2.22 0.35 0.90
CA THR A 139 1.72 1.70 1.19
C THR A 139 0.94 1.74 2.50
N THR A 140 0.11 0.73 2.78
CA THR A 140 -0.61 0.63 4.06
C THR A 140 0.36 0.61 5.23
N TYR A 141 1.37 -0.27 5.18
CA TYR A 141 2.39 -0.38 6.23
C TYR A 141 3.22 0.89 6.39
N LYS A 142 3.57 1.54 5.27
CA LYS A 142 4.26 2.85 5.29
C LYS A 142 3.44 3.90 6.04
N MET A 143 2.11 3.85 5.94
CA MET A 143 1.20 4.82 6.54
C MET A 143 0.76 4.48 7.97
N GLU A 144 1.18 3.35 8.54
CA GLU A 144 0.90 2.93 9.93
C GLU A 144 1.83 3.55 10.99
N GLY A 145 2.84 4.29 10.54
CA GLY A 145 3.81 4.94 11.42
C GLY A 145 3.20 6.00 12.33
N ASP A 146 3.99 6.42 13.32
CA ASP A 146 3.69 7.49 14.28
C ASP A 146 4.64 8.70 14.13
N GLY A 147 5.19 8.87 12.93
CA GLY A 147 6.05 9.98 12.53
C GLY A 147 5.27 11.10 11.86
N LEU A 148 5.68 11.47 10.64
CA LEU A 148 5.09 12.55 9.85
C LEU A 148 4.33 12.06 8.61
N GLU A 149 3.77 10.85 8.67
CA GLU A 149 3.04 10.22 7.56
C GLU A 149 1.86 11.07 7.08
N ILE A 150 1.31 11.96 7.92
CA ILE A 150 0.28 12.93 7.53
C ILE A 150 0.70 13.83 6.36
N LEU A 151 2.01 14.10 6.22
CA LEU A 151 2.57 14.89 5.14
C LEU A 151 2.85 14.06 3.88
N LEU A 152 2.85 12.73 3.98
CA LEU A 152 3.16 11.80 2.90
C LEU A 152 1.90 11.18 2.27
N ILE A 153 0.82 11.06 3.03
CA ILE A 153 -0.36 10.29 2.62
C ILE A 153 -1.03 10.81 1.35
N HIS A 154 -1.01 12.13 1.09
CA HIS A 154 -1.61 12.67 -0.12
C HIS A 154 -0.91 12.15 -1.37
N ASP A 155 0.43 12.23 -1.42
CA ASP A 155 1.21 11.77 -2.57
C ASP A 155 1.10 10.26 -2.71
N ALA A 156 1.15 9.52 -1.61
CA ALA A 156 0.96 8.06 -1.61
C ALA A 156 -0.40 7.64 -2.21
N LEU A 157 -1.48 8.38 -1.91
CA LEU A 157 -2.80 8.13 -2.48
C LEU A 157 -2.87 8.52 -3.96
N GLU A 158 -2.27 9.64 -4.37
CA GLU A 158 -2.21 10.04 -5.79
C GLU A 158 -1.41 9.06 -6.64
N ASP A 159 -0.29 8.54 -6.13
CA ASP A 159 0.51 7.52 -6.80
C ASP A 159 -0.32 6.25 -7.04
N LEU A 160 -1.11 5.83 -6.05
CA LEU A 160 -2.03 4.70 -6.19
C LEU A 160 -3.16 4.97 -7.19
N ARG A 161 -3.74 6.18 -7.21
CA ARG A 161 -4.75 6.57 -8.21
C ARG A 161 -4.18 6.58 -9.61
N LEU A 162 -2.98 7.15 -9.79
CA LEU A 162 -2.29 7.17 -11.07
C LEU A 162 -2.04 5.74 -11.55
N ARG A 163 -1.54 4.87 -10.67
CA ARG A 163 -1.36 3.45 -10.98
C ARG A 163 -2.66 2.78 -11.39
N GLY A 164 -3.76 3.04 -10.68
CA GLY A 164 -5.08 2.52 -11.04
C GLY A 164 -5.57 2.98 -12.42
N ARG A 165 -5.35 4.25 -12.77
CA ARG A 165 -5.72 4.81 -14.10
C ARG A 165 -4.86 4.27 -15.24
N MET A 166 -3.61 3.94 -14.95
CA MET A 166 -2.67 3.37 -15.91
C MET A 166 -2.78 1.84 -16.00
N LEU A 167 -3.54 1.19 -15.12
CA LEU A 167 -3.56 -0.26 -15.03
C LEU A 167 -3.98 -0.89 -16.37
N GLY A 168 -3.14 -1.81 -16.86
CA GLY A 168 -3.42 -2.53 -18.10
C GLY A 168 -3.04 -1.83 -19.41
N THR A 169 -2.63 -0.56 -19.40
CA THR A 169 -2.15 0.13 -20.61
C THR A 169 -0.81 -0.45 -21.09
N GLU A 170 0.04 -0.82 -20.14
CA GLU A 170 1.33 -1.47 -20.36
C GLU A 170 1.41 -2.78 -19.57
N ALA A 171 2.06 -3.79 -20.16
CA ALA A 171 2.34 -5.06 -19.48
C ALA A 171 3.19 -4.85 -18.21
N ALA A 172 4.02 -3.81 -18.18
CA ALA A 172 4.88 -3.47 -17.05
C ALA A 172 4.10 -3.08 -15.77
N HIS A 173 2.81 -2.76 -15.86
CA HIS A 173 1.98 -2.44 -14.69
C HIS A 173 1.57 -3.68 -13.88
N LEU A 174 1.59 -4.85 -14.52
CA LEU A 174 1.34 -6.17 -13.92
C LEU A 174 2.49 -7.12 -14.27
N PRO A 175 3.71 -6.87 -13.76
CA PRO A 175 4.90 -7.57 -14.20
C PRO A 175 4.86 -9.07 -13.90
N ASN A 176 4.33 -9.48 -12.74
CA ASN A 176 4.25 -10.89 -12.36
C ASN A 176 3.22 -11.62 -13.21
N ALA A 177 1.99 -11.09 -13.32
CA ALA A 177 0.96 -11.72 -14.15
C ALA A 177 1.37 -11.79 -15.63
N SER A 178 1.99 -10.72 -16.15
CA SER A 178 2.54 -10.69 -17.52
C SER A 178 3.62 -11.74 -17.73
N ALA A 179 4.51 -11.96 -16.75
CA ALA A 179 5.54 -12.99 -16.84
C ALA A 179 4.92 -14.40 -16.91
N ILE A 180 3.91 -14.69 -16.09
CA ILE A 180 3.20 -15.98 -16.12
C ILE A 180 2.46 -16.18 -17.44
N LEU A 181 1.77 -15.15 -17.94
CA LEU A 181 1.10 -15.22 -19.25
C LEU A 181 2.08 -15.50 -20.38
N ARG A 182 3.24 -14.82 -20.44
CA ARG A 182 4.28 -15.09 -21.45
C ARG A 182 4.84 -16.50 -21.35
N ALA A 183 5.03 -17.01 -20.13
CA ALA A 183 5.53 -18.36 -19.91
C ALA A 183 4.55 -19.44 -20.40
N LYS A 184 3.25 -19.20 -20.27
CA LYS A 184 2.19 -20.16 -20.61
C LYS A 184 1.61 -19.99 -22.01
N ALA A 185 1.79 -18.81 -22.63
CA ALA A 185 1.26 -18.53 -23.95
C ALA A 185 1.76 -19.56 -24.97
N ARG A 186 0.81 -20.14 -25.71
CA ARG A 186 1.14 -20.98 -26.86
C ARG A 186 1.52 -20.08 -28.03
N ILE A 187 2.79 -20.08 -28.38
CA ILE A 187 3.33 -19.26 -29.47
C ILE A 187 2.77 -19.75 -30.82
N THR A 188 2.10 -18.87 -31.55
CA THR A 188 1.47 -19.16 -32.84
C THR A 188 1.77 -18.07 -33.87
N ILE A 189 1.67 -18.43 -35.16
CA ILE A 189 1.76 -17.47 -36.26
C ILE A 189 0.59 -16.47 -36.15
N GLY A 190 0.88 -15.20 -36.37
CA GLY A 190 -0.05 -14.08 -36.27
C GLY A 190 -0.15 -13.48 -34.86
N MET A 191 0.45 -14.10 -33.84
CA MET A 191 0.47 -13.57 -32.48
C MET A 191 1.17 -12.21 -32.44
N ALA A 192 0.57 -11.26 -31.72
CA ALA A 192 1.12 -9.92 -31.55
C ALA A 192 2.37 -9.94 -30.67
N THR A 193 3.36 -9.15 -31.08
CA THR A 193 4.59 -8.93 -30.32
C THR A 193 4.80 -7.44 -30.08
N MET A 194 5.50 -7.11 -29.01
CA MET A 194 5.88 -5.76 -28.63
C MET A 194 7.30 -5.77 -28.07
N GLU A 195 8.23 -5.10 -28.75
CA GLU A 195 9.64 -5.07 -28.38
C GLU A 195 10.17 -3.64 -28.25
N TYR A 196 10.98 -3.40 -27.24
CA TYR A 196 11.66 -2.12 -27.05
C TYR A 196 13.01 -2.15 -27.76
N TYR A 197 13.23 -1.20 -28.65
CA TYR A 197 14.50 -1.01 -29.32
C TYR A 197 15.20 0.21 -28.71
N GLU A 198 16.35 -0.03 -28.07
CA GLU A 198 17.15 1.02 -27.43
C GLU A 198 17.74 2.00 -28.45
N ALA A 199 18.90 1.73 -29.05
CA ALA A 199 19.48 2.61 -30.05
C ALA A 199 19.19 2.08 -31.47
N PRO A 200 18.88 2.94 -32.46
CA PRO A 200 18.75 4.40 -32.40
C PRO A 200 17.33 4.92 -32.05
N HIS A 201 16.36 4.04 -31.78
CA HIS A 201 14.94 4.38 -31.81
C HIS A 201 14.34 4.80 -30.46
N HIS A 202 14.85 4.25 -29.35
CA HIS A 202 14.40 4.43 -27.98
C HIS A 202 12.89 4.29 -27.80
N THR A 203 12.26 3.36 -28.53
CA THR A 203 10.81 3.20 -28.59
C THR A 203 10.37 1.75 -28.74
N TRP A 204 9.10 1.50 -28.44
CA TRP A 204 8.45 0.20 -28.60
C TRP A 204 7.93 0.01 -30.04
N PHE A 205 8.08 -1.20 -30.57
CA PHE A 205 7.63 -1.58 -31.89
C PHE A 205 6.64 -2.75 -31.83
N GLU A 206 5.49 -2.57 -32.47
CA GLU A 206 4.47 -3.59 -32.64
C GLU A 206 4.82 -4.50 -33.81
N GLY A 207 4.79 -5.82 -33.58
CA GLY A 207 5.07 -6.83 -34.59
C GLY A 207 4.10 -7.99 -34.53
N LYS A 208 4.31 -8.96 -35.43
CA LYS A 208 3.59 -10.24 -35.45
C LYS A 208 4.52 -11.38 -35.78
N ILE A 209 4.29 -12.53 -35.18
CA ILE A 209 5.02 -13.76 -35.52
C ILE A 209 4.60 -14.22 -36.92
N LEU A 210 5.54 -14.27 -37.86
CA LEU A 210 5.31 -14.70 -39.24
C LEU A 210 5.65 -16.16 -39.48
N ALA A 211 6.65 -16.70 -38.77
CA ALA A 211 7.12 -18.07 -38.97
C ALA A 211 7.61 -18.70 -37.66
N LEU A 212 7.40 -20.02 -37.55
CA LEU A 212 7.88 -20.87 -36.47
C LEU A 212 8.89 -21.88 -37.06
N GLY A 213 10.15 -21.77 -36.66
CA GLY A 213 11.21 -22.73 -36.95
C GLY A 213 11.49 -23.66 -35.76
N HIS A 214 12.36 -24.66 -35.96
CA HIS A 214 12.68 -25.65 -34.92
C HIS A 214 13.32 -25.02 -33.67
N ASN A 215 14.04 -23.89 -33.82
CA ASN A 215 14.65 -23.09 -32.75
C ASN A 215 14.75 -21.61 -33.17
N SER A 216 13.83 -21.15 -34.03
CA SER A 216 13.84 -19.76 -34.49
C SER A 216 12.42 -19.28 -34.72
N TRP A 217 12.20 -18.00 -34.50
CA TRP A 217 10.93 -17.34 -34.76
C TRP A 217 11.20 -16.09 -35.57
N THR A 218 10.36 -15.85 -36.57
CA THR A 218 10.45 -14.63 -37.37
C THR A 218 9.32 -13.70 -36.94
N ILE A 219 9.67 -12.53 -36.45
CA ILE A 219 8.76 -11.42 -36.16
C ILE A 219 8.79 -10.48 -37.37
N GLY A 220 7.63 -10.09 -37.87
CA GLY A 220 7.49 -9.07 -38.90
C GLY A 220 6.87 -7.80 -38.34
N TYR A 221 7.34 -6.66 -38.81
CA TYR A 221 6.85 -5.33 -38.42
C TYR A 221 6.07 -4.66 -39.57
N PRO A 222 5.24 -3.63 -39.29
CA PRO A 222 4.41 -2.96 -40.29
C PRO A 222 5.17 -2.34 -41.47
N ASP A 223 6.45 -2.00 -41.28
CA ASP A 223 7.32 -1.43 -42.32
C ASP A 223 7.90 -2.48 -43.29
N GLY A 224 7.56 -3.76 -43.09
CA GLY A 224 8.04 -4.89 -43.88
C GLY A 224 9.38 -5.45 -43.41
N SER A 225 10.00 -4.87 -42.38
CA SER A 225 11.19 -5.43 -41.75
C SER A 225 10.86 -6.68 -40.94
N THR A 226 11.87 -7.51 -40.69
CA THR A 226 11.73 -8.74 -39.90
C THR A 226 12.88 -8.92 -38.92
N LEU A 227 12.58 -9.42 -37.72
CA LEU A 227 13.55 -9.87 -36.75
C LEU A 227 13.49 -11.40 -36.64
N VAL A 228 14.65 -12.06 -36.61
CA VAL A 228 14.75 -13.48 -36.31
C VAL A 228 15.32 -13.65 -34.91
N VAL A 229 14.55 -14.25 -34.02
CA VAL A 229 14.96 -14.59 -32.65
C VAL A 229 15.22 -16.09 -32.57
N ASN A 230 16.26 -16.50 -31.83
CA ASN A 230 16.77 -17.88 -31.84
C ASN A 230 16.64 -18.59 -30.49
N THR A 231 16.03 -17.94 -29.50
CA THR A 231 15.75 -18.55 -28.21
C THR A 231 14.28 -18.40 -27.86
N GLU A 232 13.73 -19.43 -27.21
CA GLU A 232 12.36 -19.38 -26.72
C GLU A 232 12.16 -18.24 -25.71
N ARG A 233 13.21 -17.92 -24.94
CA ARG A 233 13.20 -16.82 -23.98
C ARG A 233 12.98 -15.47 -24.65
N GLU A 234 13.67 -15.18 -25.76
CA GLU A 234 13.53 -13.93 -26.51
C GLU A 234 12.12 -13.79 -27.08
N ILE A 235 11.62 -14.80 -27.78
CA ILE A 235 10.28 -14.72 -28.38
C ILE A 235 9.19 -14.57 -27.31
N ARG A 236 9.30 -15.25 -26.17
CA ARG A 236 8.35 -15.11 -25.06
C ARG A 236 8.38 -13.72 -24.45
N ALA A 237 9.57 -13.11 -24.34
CA ALA A 237 9.71 -11.74 -23.87
C ALA A 237 9.02 -10.73 -24.82
N ALA A 238 9.08 -11.02 -26.12
CA ALA A 238 8.45 -10.21 -27.18
C ALA A 238 6.93 -10.36 -27.26
N VAL A 239 6.32 -11.42 -26.70
CA VAL A 239 4.85 -11.59 -26.74
C VAL A 239 4.14 -10.41 -26.08
N ASP A 240 3.22 -9.79 -26.81
CA ASP A 240 2.35 -8.77 -26.27
C ASP A 240 1.18 -9.42 -25.51
N VAL A 241 1.33 -9.52 -24.20
CA VAL A 241 0.31 -10.10 -23.32
C VAL A 241 -1.01 -9.35 -23.38
N ARG A 242 -1.03 -8.07 -23.78
CA ARG A 242 -2.26 -7.28 -23.85
C ARG A 242 -3.21 -7.76 -24.94
N ALA A 243 -2.67 -8.45 -25.95
CA ALA A 243 -3.42 -9.07 -27.02
C ALA A 243 -3.91 -10.48 -26.66
N LEU A 244 -3.51 -11.04 -25.52
CA LEU A 244 -3.96 -12.37 -25.07
C LEU A 244 -5.38 -12.27 -24.49
N PRO A 245 -6.25 -13.27 -24.75
CA PRO A 245 -7.63 -13.26 -24.29
C PRO A 245 -7.77 -13.24 -22.76
N GLU A 246 -6.75 -13.74 -22.03
CA GLU A 246 -6.71 -13.76 -20.58
C GLU A 246 -6.45 -12.39 -19.96
N TRP A 247 -5.88 -11.42 -20.70
CA TRP A 247 -5.46 -10.13 -20.14
C TRP A 247 -6.61 -9.29 -19.59
N GLN A 248 -7.67 -9.09 -20.38
CA GLN A 248 -8.80 -8.26 -19.97
C GLN A 248 -9.55 -8.82 -18.74
N PRO A 249 -9.83 -10.15 -18.66
CA PRO A 249 -10.34 -10.77 -17.44
C PRO A 249 -9.47 -10.50 -16.21
N LEU A 250 -8.13 -10.58 -16.31
CA LEU A 250 -7.25 -10.29 -15.17
C LEU A 250 -7.32 -8.84 -14.72
N LEU A 251 -7.36 -7.88 -15.67
CA LEU A 251 -7.53 -6.48 -15.32
C LEU A 251 -8.83 -6.23 -14.55
N ALA A 252 -9.92 -6.90 -14.94
CA ALA A 252 -11.19 -6.79 -14.23
C ALA A 252 -11.11 -7.26 -12.77
N GLN A 253 -10.25 -8.23 -12.46
CA GLN A 253 -10.06 -8.74 -11.10
C GLN A 253 -9.40 -7.72 -10.14
N VAL A 254 -8.55 -6.83 -10.65
CA VAL A 254 -7.83 -5.81 -9.86
C VAL A 254 -8.46 -4.42 -9.94
N ASN A 255 -9.17 -4.10 -11.02
CA ASN A 255 -9.78 -2.79 -11.22
C ASN A 255 -10.79 -2.41 -10.14
N GLY A 256 -11.45 -3.40 -9.51
CA GLY A 256 -12.38 -3.19 -8.40
C GLY A 256 -11.74 -2.44 -7.24
N ALA A 257 -10.49 -2.77 -6.90
CA ALA A 257 -9.72 -2.10 -5.84
C ALA A 257 -9.52 -0.61 -6.15
N PHE A 258 -8.96 -0.28 -7.32
CA PHE A 258 -8.70 1.12 -7.68
C PHE A 258 -9.98 1.92 -7.90
N THR A 259 -11.05 1.29 -8.40
CA THR A 259 -12.37 1.92 -8.51
C THR A 259 -12.91 2.29 -7.14
N TYR A 260 -12.77 1.39 -6.15
CA TYR A 260 -13.14 1.67 -4.77
C TYR A 260 -12.32 2.85 -4.20
N LEU A 261 -11.00 2.83 -4.36
CA LEU A 261 -10.15 3.92 -3.88
C LEU A 261 -10.51 5.27 -4.51
N GLU A 262 -10.69 5.32 -5.84
CA GLU A 262 -11.10 6.53 -6.55
C GLU A 262 -12.44 7.04 -6.01
N ALA A 263 -13.43 6.16 -5.85
CA ALA A 263 -14.75 6.53 -5.35
C ALA A 263 -14.70 7.14 -3.94
N ARG A 264 -13.82 6.63 -3.07
CA ARG A 264 -13.60 7.19 -1.72
C ARG A 264 -12.99 8.59 -1.79
N LEU A 265 -12.06 8.83 -2.70
CA LEU A 265 -11.34 10.12 -2.81
C LEU A 265 -12.11 11.20 -3.57
N THR A 266 -13.13 10.81 -4.35
CA THR A 266 -13.96 11.74 -5.13
C THR A 266 -15.39 11.90 -4.61
N ASP A 267 -15.71 11.35 -3.43
CA ASP A 267 -17.05 11.30 -2.83
C ASP A 267 -18.11 10.60 -3.70
N ASN A 268 -17.70 9.62 -4.52
CA ASN A 268 -18.62 8.73 -5.23
C ASN A 268 -18.98 7.49 -4.39
N CYS A 269 -19.01 7.63 -3.05
CA CYS A 269 -19.35 6.60 -2.09
C CYS A 269 -20.31 7.15 -1.02
N ALA A 270 -20.74 6.33 -0.06
CA ALA A 270 -21.58 6.82 1.04
C ALA A 270 -20.80 7.85 1.88
N ALA A 271 -21.48 8.93 2.32
CA ALA A 271 -20.85 10.08 2.96
C ALA A 271 -19.99 9.74 4.19
N THR A 272 -20.36 8.71 4.97
CA THR A 272 -19.59 8.23 6.15
C THR A 272 -18.22 7.65 5.80
N TYR A 273 -17.99 7.40 4.52
CA TYR A 273 -16.79 6.79 3.96
C TYR A 273 -16.06 7.76 3.01
N GLY A 274 -16.59 8.95 2.75
CA GLY A 274 -15.93 9.94 1.89
C GLY A 274 -14.59 10.37 2.46
N CYS A 275 -13.52 10.27 1.66
CA CYS A 275 -12.17 10.69 2.01
C CYS A 275 -11.74 11.96 1.27
N LYS A 276 -12.61 12.57 0.44
CA LYS A 276 -12.27 13.74 -0.38
C LYS A 276 -11.77 14.91 0.45
N GLU A 277 -12.46 15.23 1.54
CA GLU A 277 -12.08 16.35 2.39
C GLU A 277 -10.76 16.08 3.11
N GLN A 278 -10.58 14.88 3.66
CA GLN A 278 -9.28 14.46 4.21
C GLN A 278 -8.16 14.56 3.16
N HIS A 279 -8.40 14.08 1.95
CA HIS A 279 -7.43 14.11 0.86
C HIS A 279 -7.06 15.54 0.45
N ARG A 280 -8.04 16.48 0.49
CA ARG A 280 -7.81 17.92 0.32
C ARG A 280 -6.95 18.48 1.45
N ILE A 281 -7.28 18.15 2.70
CA ILE A 281 -6.56 18.60 3.90
C ILE A 281 -5.10 18.15 3.82
N THR A 282 -4.84 16.85 3.68
CA THR A 282 -3.48 16.30 3.61
C THR A 282 -2.72 16.85 2.41
N GLY A 283 -3.42 17.12 1.30
CA GLY A 283 -2.86 17.81 0.15
C GLY A 283 -2.30 19.19 0.48
N LEU A 284 -3.01 19.98 1.29
CA LEU A 284 -2.58 21.31 1.74
C LEU A 284 -1.47 21.23 2.79
N LEU A 285 -1.53 20.24 3.70
CA LEU A 285 -0.53 20.06 4.76
C LEU A 285 0.87 19.77 4.23
N ARG A 286 1.02 19.27 2.98
CA ARG A 286 2.33 19.16 2.31
C ARG A 286 3.13 20.46 2.31
N ALA A 287 2.47 21.61 2.45
CA ALA A 287 3.15 22.89 2.64
C ALA A 287 4.13 22.91 3.83
N PHE A 288 4.01 21.99 4.81
CA PHE A 288 4.94 21.89 5.94
C PHE A 288 6.14 20.96 5.68
N ASN A 289 6.18 20.29 4.53
CA ASN A 289 7.38 19.63 4.04
C ASN A 289 8.26 20.68 3.32
N PRO A 290 9.44 21.05 3.87
CA PRO A 290 10.28 22.07 3.26
C PRO A 290 10.80 21.70 1.87
N ALA A 291 10.97 20.41 1.55
CA ALA A 291 11.36 19.98 0.20
C ALA A 291 10.22 20.15 -0.83
N PHE A 292 8.96 20.16 -0.37
CA PHE A 292 7.78 20.38 -1.22
C PHE A 292 7.46 21.86 -1.38
N ALA A 293 7.57 22.65 -0.30
CA ALA A 293 7.01 24.00 -0.23
C ALA A 293 7.56 24.96 -1.31
N HIS A 294 8.87 24.91 -1.57
CA HIS A 294 9.52 25.82 -2.50
C HIS A 294 9.00 25.65 -3.93
N GLY A 295 8.48 26.73 -4.51
CA GLY A 295 7.97 26.75 -5.90
C GLY A 295 6.61 26.06 -6.10
N LYS A 296 5.98 25.55 -5.03
CA LYS A 296 4.65 24.90 -5.10
C LYS A 296 3.59 25.63 -4.29
N VAL A 297 3.97 26.24 -3.17
CA VAL A 297 3.07 26.98 -2.29
C VAL A 297 2.99 28.43 -2.74
N ASP A 298 1.77 28.91 -2.99
CA ASP A 298 1.48 30.29 -3.37
C ASP A 298 0.49 30.95 -2.38
N ALA A 299 0.14 32.21 -2.62
CA ALA A 299 -0.79 32.94 -1.75
C ALA A 299 -2.18 32.27 -1.67
N LEU A 300 -2.65 31.66 -2.76
CA LEU A 300 -3.94 30.97 -2.79
C LEU A 300 -3.88 29.67 -1.97
N TRP A 301 -2.76 28.97 -2.01
CA TRP A 301 -2.48 27.82 -1.17
C TRP A 301 -2.54 28.19 0.30
N VAL A 302 -1.87 29.28 0.69
CA VAL A 302 -1.87 29.78 2.08
C VAL A 302 -3.28 30.15 2.53
N GLN A 303 -4.08 30.80 1.69
CA GLN A 303 -5.48 31.11 2.02
C GLN A 303 -6.31 29.84 2.26
N ARG A 304 -6.15 28.82 1.41
CA ARG A 304 -6.83 27.51 1.56
C ARG A 304 -6.33 26.71 2.76
N LEU A 305 -5.04 26.84 3.08
CA LEU A 305 -4.42 26.24 4.26
C LEU A 305 -4.95 26.91 5.53
N ALA A 306 -4.96 28.23 5.58
CA ALA A 306 -5.47 29.03 6.69
C ALA A 306 -6.97 28.80 6.97
N SER A 307 -7.74 28.42 5.95
CA SER A 307 -9.16 28.10 6.11
C SER A 307 -9.42 26.71 6.71
N LEU A 308 -8.38 25.92 7.03
CA LEU A 308 -8.56 24.62 7.66
C LEU A 308 -9.02 24.79 9.12
N PRO A 309 -10.05 24.04 9.58
CA PRO A 309 -10.58 24.18 10.94
C PRO A 309 -9.53 23.97 12.04
N CYS A 310 -8.54 23.11 11.81
CA CYS A 310 -7.46 22.82 12.76
C CYS A 310 -6.57 24.04 13.07
N PHE A 311 -6.52 25.05 12.20
CA PHE A 311 -5.76 26.29 12.44
C PHE A 311 -6.61 27.44 12.97
N GLY A 312 -7.91 27.20 13.24
CA GLY A 312 -8.80 28.22 13.82
C GLY A 312 -8.35 28.73 15.18
N CYS A 313 -7.34 28.10 15.79
CA CYS A 313 -6.75 28.53 17.03
C CYS A 313 -5.66 29.60 16.93
N ILE A 314 -5.13 29.84 15.72
CA ILE A 314 -4.12 30.85 15.46
C ILE A 314 -4.84 32.14 15.00
N PRO A 315 -4.81 33.24 15.78
CA PRO A 315 -5.46 34.49 15.38
C PRO A 315 -4.82 35.07 14.12
N HIS A 316 -5.64 35.52 13.16
CA HIS A 316 -5.17 36.12 11.91
C HIS A 316 -4.17 35.24 11.12
N VAL A 317 -4.35 33.92 11.20
CA VAL A 317 -3.43 32.93 10.60
C VAL A 317 -3.18 33.14 9.12
N ASP A 318 -4.20 33.55 8.36
CA ASP A 318 -4.09 33.88 6.94
C ASP A 318 -3.10 35.03 6.69
N ALA A 319 -3.28 36.17 7.36
CA ALA A 319 -2.46 37.35 7.18
C ALA A 319 -1.01 37.10 7.64
N LEU A 320 -0.84 36.42 8.77
CA LEU A 320 0.48 36.14 9.35
C LEU A 320 1.27 35.12 8.51
N LEU A 321 0.62 34.03 8.04
CA LEU A 321 1.27 33.07 7.16
C LEU A 321 1.70 33.72 5.85
N LEU A 322 0.85 34.58 5.25
CA LEU A 322 1.18 35.33 4.03
C LEU A 322 2.36 36.28 4.22
N GLN A 323 2.44 36.93 5.39
CA GLN A 323 3.55 37.83 5.73
C GLN A 323 4.89 37.07 5.84
N GLU A 324 4.90 35.90 6.48
CA GLU A 324 6.10 35.07 6.65
C GLU A 324 6.46 34.26 5.40
N MET A 325 5.51 34.00 4.49
CA MET A 325 5.62 33.11 3.35
C MET A 325 6.87 33.37 2.48
N PRO A 326 7.22 34.60 2.06
CA PRO A 326 8.39 34.81 1.19
C PRO A 326 9.70 34.32 1.85
N SER A 327 9.88 34.62 3.13
CA SER A 327 11.05 34.20 3.91
C SER A 327 11.07 32.68 4.15
N TYR A 328 9.90 32.10 4.43
CA TYR A 328 9.71 30.66 4.57
C TYR A 328 10.10 29.91 3.29
N LEU A 329 9.53 30.29 2.14
CA LEU A 329 9.78 29.65 0.85
C LEU A 329 11.23 29.80 0.38
N ASN A 330 11.88 30.92 0.69
CA ASN A 330 13.31 31.11 0.44
C ASN A 330 14.16 30.17 1.30
N ALA A 331 13.79 29.95 2.57
CA ALA A 331 14.49 29.01 3.45
C ALA A 331 14.28 27.53 3.06
N CYS A 332 13.19 27.23 2.36
CA CYS A 332 12.90 25.90 1.80
C CYS A 332 13.70 25.59 0.52
N GLN A 333 14.31 26.59 -0.12
CA GLN A 333 15.02 26.39 -1.38
C GLN A 333 16.18 25.40 -1.22
N GLY A 334 16.20 24.36 -2.07
CA GLY A 334 17.27 23.36 -2.09
C GLY A 334 17.23 22.34 -0.95
N VAL A 335 16.23 22.38 -0.07
CA VAL A 335 16.06 21.37 0.98
C VAL A 335 15.71 20.03 0.32
N GLN A 336 16.46 19.00 0.67
CA GLN A 336 16.21 17.62 0.25
C GLN A 336 15.77 16.82 1.46
N VAL A 337 14.72 16.02 1.28
CA VAL A 337 14.28 15.06 2.29
C VAL A 337 14.07 13.70 1.64
N ASP A 338 14.41 12.64 2.35
CA ASP A 338 14.10 11.29 1.90
C ASP A 338 12.61 11.01 2.16
N VAL A 339 11.80 10.95 1.10
CA VAL A 339 10.37 10.61 1.19
C VAL A 339 10.11 9.11 1.10
N ALA A 340 11.10 8.30 0.74
CA ALA A 340 10.96 6.85 0.60
C ALA A 340 10.96 6.18 1.97
N ASP A 341 11.84 6.62 2.88
CA ASP A 341 11.90 6.17 4.27
C ASP A 341 11.15 7.14 5.22
N PRO A 342 9.98 6.75 5.78
CA PRO A 342 9.22 7.60 6.71
C PRO A 342 9.99 8.04 7.95
N GLN A 343 10.91 7.22 8.46
CA GLN A 343 11.68 7.54 9.66
C GLN A 343 12.74 8.60 9.36
N ALA A 344 13.46 8.42 8.24
CA ALA A 344 14.40 9.43 7.75
C ALA A 344 13.67 10.74 7.40
N PHE A 345 12.52 10.65 6.72
CA PHE A 345 11.65 11.78 6.41
C PHE A 345 11.31 12.59 7.66
N ALA A 346 10.74 11.92 8.67
CA ALA A 346 10.31 12.57 9.91
C ALA A 346 11.48 13.25 10.62
N THR A 347 12.63 12.57 10.71
CA THR A 347 13.84 13.10 11.36
C THR A 347 14.34 14.37 10.67
N GLN A 348 14.43 14.35 9.34
CA GLN A 348 14.95 15.47 8.55
C GLN A 348 14.01 16.68 8.59
N VAL A 349 12.71 16.46 8.43
CA VAL A 349 11.70 17.53 8.51
C VAL A 349 11.66 18.15 9.91
N LEU A 350 11.62 17.33 10.97
CA LEU A 350 11.62 17.85 12.35
C LEU A 350 12.90 18.61 12.68
N SER A 351 14.07 18.13 12.23
CA SER A 351 15.35 18.83 12.39
C SER A 351 15.35 20.21 11.70
N TRP A 352 14.77 20.28 10.50
CA TRP A 352 14.62 21.53 9.77
C TRP A 352 13.73 22.53 10.52
N TRP A 353 12.57 22.09 11.01
CA TRP A 353 11.68 22.95 11.80
C TRP A 353 12.31 23.37 13.12
N ALA A 354 13.01 22.47 13.82
CA ALA A 354 13.74 22.80 15.05
C ALA A 354 14.78 23.91 14.82
N SER A 355 15.45 23.90 13.67
CA SER A 355 16.48 24.88 13.33
C SER A 355 15.91 26.24 12.89
N ASN A 356 14.66 26.30 12.46
CA ASN A 356 14.10 27.49 11.82
C ASN A 356 12.81 28.05 12.46
N HIS A 357 12.25 27.39 13.48
CA HIS A 357 10.97 27.78 14.09
C HIS A 357 10.92 29.24 14.59
N THR A 358 12.06 29.82 14.99
CA THR A 358 12.14 31.21 15.43
C THR A 358 12.07 32.23 14.29
N ARG A 359 12.40 31.82 13.05
CA ARG A 359 12.41 32.69 11.86
C ARG A 359 11.03 32.89 11.25
N PHE A 360 10.13 31.92 11.48
CA PHE A 360 8.75 31.92 10.97
C PHE A 360 7.81 31.35 12.05
N PRO A 361 7.61 32.08 13.16
CA PRO A 361 6.88 31.59 14.31
C PRO A 361 5.44 31.14 14.00
N THR A 362 4.72 31.83 13.10
CA THR A 362 3.36 31.43 12.73
C THR A 362 3.35 30.13 11.93
N TRP A 363 4.23 30.00 10.93
CA TRP A 363 4.39 28.73 10.21
C TRP A 363 4.80 27.59 11.13
N ALA A 364 5.66 27.85 12.12
CA ALA A 364 6.11 26.83 13.07
C ALA A 364 5.04 26.41 14.07
N GLU A 365 4.12 27.30 14.42
CA GLU A 365 2.93 26.97 15.20
C GLU A 365 1.96 26.12 14.38
N ALA A 366 1.67 26.52 13.14
CA ALA A 366 0.83 25.75 12.22
C ALA A 366 1.44 24.37 11.90
N ALA A 367 2.76 24.29 11.71
CA ALA A 367 3.47 23.03 11.51
C ALA A 367 3.31 22.08 12.69
N ARG A 368 3.42 22.60 13.93
CA ARG A 368 3.20 21.79 15.14
C ARG A 368 1.80 21.20 15.18
N ILE A 369 0.77 21.99 14.85
CA ILE A 369 -0.62 21.50 14.77
C ILE A 369 -0.75 20.41 13.69
N ALA A 370 -0.25 20.69 12.48
CA ALA A 370 -0.33 19.76 11.36
C ALA A 370 0.35 18.42 11.66
N MET A 371 1.53 18.45 12.28
CA MET A 371 2.33 17.27 12.62
C MET A 371 1.78 16.49 13.82
N CYS A 372 0.81 17.04 14.56
CA CYS A 372 0.08 16.30 15.58
C CYS A 372 -1.09 15.46 15.00
N LEU A 373 -1.43 15.66 13.73
CA LEU A 373 -2.46 14.85 13.06
C LEU A 373 -1.85 13.52 12.61
N THR A 374 -2.60 12.43 12.79
CA THR A 374 -2.22 11.10 12.29
C THR A 374 -3.15 10.70 11.15
N PRO A 375 -2.64 10.18 10.01
CA PRO A 375 -3.48 9.67 8.94
C PRO A 375 -4.02 8.26 9.24
N ASN A 376 -3.63 7.63 10.36
CA ASN A 376 -3.98 6.26 10.72
C ASN A 376 -4.44 6.13 12.18
N SER A 377 -5.22 5.08 12.46
CA SER A 377 -5.60 4.63 13.81
C SER A 377 -4.62 3.62 14.42
N ALA A 378 -3.66 3.12 13.63
CA ALA A 378 -2.76 2.04 14.02
C ALA A 378 -1.88 2.40 15.21
N SER A 379 -1.45 3.66 15.31
CA SER A 379 -0.71 4.17 16.47
C SER A 379 -1.48 3.97 17.78
N CYS A 380 -2.78 4.26 17.79
CA CYS A 380 -3.67 4.01 18.92
C CYS A 380 -3.91 2.51 19.16
N GLU A 381 -4.02 1.71 18.10
CA GLU A 381 -4.20 0.25 18.21
C GLU A 381 -2.97 -0.46 18.80
N ARG A 382 -1.75 0.03 18.53
CA ARG A 382 -0.54 -0.42 19.21
C ARG A 382 -0.61 -0.17 20.72
N VAL A 383 -1.09 1.01 21.12
CA VAL A 383 -1.31 1.34 22.54
C VAL A 383 -2.40 0.45 23.16
N PHE A 384 -3.51 0.20 22.45
CA PHE A 384 -4.55 -0.72 22.93
C PHE A 384 -4.07 -2.16 23.06
N SER A 385 -3.20 -2.62 22.16
CA SER A 385 -2.59 -3.95 22.26
C SER A 385 -1.67 -4.05 23.48
N LEU A 386 -0.89 -3.00 23.76
CA LEU A 386 -0.09 -2.92 24.99
C LEU A 386 -0.97 -2.94 26.24
N LEU A 387 -2.08 -2.19 26.23
CA LEU A 387 -3.04 -2.18 27.32
C LEU A 387 -3.68 -3.56 27.55
N ALA A 388 -4.05 -4.27 26.48
CA ALA A 388 -4.56 -5.62 26.58
C ALA A 388 -3.53 -6.59 27.19
N CYS A 389 -2.24 -6.44 26.83
CA CYS A 389 -1.16 -7.22 27.42
C CYS A 389 -0.94 -6.90 28.92
N MET A 390 -1.06 -5.62 29.30
CA MET A 390 -0.80 -5.18 30.67
C MET A 390 -1.96 -5.49 31.63
N PHE A 391 -3.19 -5.34 31.18
CA PHE A 391 -4.37 -5.40 32.04
C PHE A 391 -5.30 -6.58 31.74
N GLY A 392 -5.17 -7.25 30.59
CA GLY A 392 -6.02 -8.39 30.23
C GLY A 392 -7.51 -8.09 30.41
N SER A 393 -8.23 -8.98 31.10
CA SER A 393 -9.64 -8.81 31.45
C SER A 393 -9.90 -7.75 32.54
N LEU A 394 -8.88 -7.33 33.29
CA LEU A 394 -9.01 -6.32 34.35
C LEU A 394 -9.10 -4.89 33.82
N ARG A 395 -8.89 -4.69 32.52
CA ARG A 395 -8.92 -3.37 31.85
C ARG A 395 -10.18 -2.57 32.15
N SER A 396 -11.35 -3.21 32.19
CA SER A 396 -12.64 -2.54 32.47
C SER A 396 -12.87 -2.23 33.95
N THR A 397 -12.02 -2.75 34.83
CA THR A 397 -12.10 -2.56 36.29
C THR A 397 -10.94 -1.73 36.85
N SER A 398 -9.90 -1.47 36.05
CA SER A 398 -8.79 -0.61 36.40
C SER A 398 -9.21 0.86 36.39
N LEU A 399 -8.70 1.64 37.35
CA LEU A 399 -8.93 3.08 37.42
C LEU A 399 -8.33 3.76 36.19
N ALA A 400 -9.04 4.74 35.61
CA ALA A 400 -8.60 5.46 34.42
C ALA A 400 -7.18 6.04 34.59
N ASP A 401 -6.89 6.63 35.75
CA ASP A 401 -5.57 7.18 36.07
C ASP A 401 -4.47 6.12 36.09
N GLN A 402 -4.77 4.88 36.49
CA GLN A 402 -3.81 3.77 36.48
C GLN A 402 -3.51 3.29 35.06
N VAL A 403 -4.54 3.25 34.20
CA VAL A 403 -4.42 2.93 32.77
C VAL A 403 -3.58 3.99 32.07
N GLU A 404 -3.91 5.27 32.27
CA GLU A 404 -3.18 6.42 31.72
C GLU A 404 -1.71 6.44 32.19
N THR A 405 -1.47 6.35 33.51
CA THR A 405 -0.13 6.34 34.09
C THR A 405 0.71 5.18 33.53
N SER A 406 0.11 4.00 33.40
CA SER A 406 0.79 2.81 32.89
C SER A 406 1.18 2.93 31.41
N VAL A 407 0.32 3.52 30.59
CA VAL A 407 0.62 3.83 29.17
C VAL A 407 1.73 4.87 29.07
N MET A 408 1.61 5.97 29.82
CA MET A 408 2.60 7.05 29.80
C MET A 408 3.97 6.56 30.26
N LEU A 409 4.05 5.78 31.35
CA LEU A 409 5.32 5.25 31.85
C LEU A 409 6.00 4.34 30.82
N ARG A 410 5.23 3.48 30.13
CA ARG A 410 5.80 2.54 29.16
C ARG A 410 6.18 3.21 27.84
N TYR A 411 5.36 4.12 27.33
CA TYR A 411 5.68 4.91 26.15
C TYR A 411 6.93 5.77 26.37
N ASN A 412 7.05 6.41 27.54
CA ASN A 412 8.22 7.23 27.89
C ASN A 412 9.49 6.39 28.13
N ARG A 413 9.35 5.16 28.63
CA ARG A 413 10.49 4.23 28.80
C ARG A 413 11.04 3.77 27.46
N ASN A 414 10.18 3.44 26.50
CA ASN A 414 10.59 3.09 25.13
C ASN A 414 11.32 4.24 24.41
N LYS A 415 11.03 5.52 24.73
CA LYS A 415 11.80 6.67 24.20
C LYS A 415 13.17 6.88 24.86
N ARG A 416 13.37 6.42 26.10
CA ARG A 416 14.67 6.52 26.79
C ARG A 416 15.62 5.39 26.41
N ASP A 417 15.05 4.22 26.11
CA ASP A 417 15.80 3.01 25.75
C ASP A 417 15.92 2.82 24.22
N GLY A 418 15.48 3.81 23.42
CA GLY A 418 15.39 3.80 21.95
C GLY A 418 16.73 3.89 21.19
N GLY A 419 17.75 3.16 21.67
CA GLY A 419 18.83 2.64 20.85
C GLY A 419 18.68 1.13 20.71
N CYS A 420 17.70 0.69 19.92
CA CYS A 420 17.70 -0.57 19.15
C CYS A 420 16.45 -0.64 18.26
#